data_AF-A0AAV7DZZ6-F1
#
_entry.id   AF-A0AAV7DZZ6-F1
#
_cell.length_a   1.000
_cell.length_b   1.000
_cell.length_c   1.000
_cell.angle_alpha   90.00
_cell.angle_beta   90.00
_cell.angle_gamma   90.00
#
_symmetry.space_group_name_H-M   'P 1'
#
loop_
_entity.id
_entity.type
_entity.pdbx_description
1 polymer ?
#
loop_
_entity_poly.entity_id
_entity_poly.type
_entity_poly.pdbx_seq_one_letter_code
_entity_poly.pdbx_strand_id
1 'polypeptide(L)'
;MAAANAPITMKEALIGGHLHLVKPYVVVGQNCESIDLLDNFDMISLSQKFEKQELLEMRRIASYIYKKVGRWKQSNALSKIDNSYKDTRDTCSQSGDTELYEELLVYFIDQRKKEWFVSCLFICYELIWPDVALELAWMNNMIDFAFTYLLQFIQEYTSKVDELIKDKIEALSKVKGKEKDVKDMVVQQIMFLHLKSISRQGPLQKLLQLWLNVEYLTKW
;
A
#
# COMPACT_ATOMS: atom_id res chain seq x y z
N MET A 1 -25.01 -17.76 45.68
CA MET A 1 -24.14 -16.85 46.44
C MET A 1 -23.12 -16.26 45.48
N ALA A 2 -23.47 -15.11 44.92
CA ALA A 2 -22.58 -14.28 44.13
C ALA A 2 -21.86 -13.32 45.09
N ALA A 3 -20.52 -13.31 45.06
CA ALA A 3 -19.72 -12.29 45.73
C ALA A 3 -18.47 -12.01 44.89
N ALA A 4 -18.62 -10.99 44.03
CA ALA A 4 -17.63 -10.00 43.63
C ALA A 4 -16.18 -10.44 43.35
N ASN A 5 -15.92 -10.76 42.07
CA ASN A 5 -14.63 -10.44 41.45
C ASN A 5 -14.55 -8.93 41.25
N ALA A 6 -13.95 -8.20 42.20
CA ALA A 6 -13.58 -6.81 42.01
C ALA A 6 -12.14 -6.75 41.44
N PRO A 7 -11.85 -5.88 40.46
CA PRO A 7 -10.50 -5.71 39.95
C PRO A 7 -9.61 -5.07 41.01
N ILE A 8 -8.52 -5.75 41.36
CA ILE A 8 -7.48 -5.25 42.27
C ILE A 8 -6.85 -4.02 41.62
N THR A 9 -7.05 -2.85 42.23
CA THR A 9 -6.53 -1.57 41.73
C THR A 9 -5.02 -1.49 41.93
N MET A 10 -4.30 -0.89 40.97
CA MET A 10 -2.83 -0.79 40.90
C MET A 10 -2.11 -0.29 42.18
N LYS A 11 -2.83 0.29 43.16
CA LYS A 11 -2.24 0.74 44.43
C LYS A 11 -1.76 -0.40 45.32
N GLU A 12 -2.42 -1.56 45.30
CA GLU A 12 -2.08 -2.66 46.21
C GLU A 12 -0.91 -3.53 45.70
N ALA A 13 -0.73 -3.60 44.38
CA ALA A 13 0.35 -4.37 43.75
C ALA A 13 1.75 -3.74 43.94
N LEU A 14 1.83 -2.45 44.25
CA LEU A 14 3.11 -1.74 44.48
C LEU A 14 3.62 -1.82 45.92
N ILE A 15 2.79 -2.20 46.90
CA ILE A 15 3.15 -2.19 48.33
C ILE A 15 3.53 -3.60 48.84
N GLY A 16 3.00 -4.66 48.24
CA GLY A 16 3.29 -6.04 48.64
C GLY A 16 4.43 -6.65 47.82
N GLY A 17 5.64 -6.72 48.40
CA GLY A 17 6.82 -7.35 47.81
C GLY A 17 6.72 -8.87 47.60
N HIS A 18 5.78 -9.33 46.78
CA HIS A 18 5.66 -10.72 46.32
C HIS A 18 5.82 -10.79 44.81
N LEU A 19 7.04 -10.54 44.33
CA LEU A 19 7.39 -10.56 42.91
C LEU A 19 7.84 -11.94 42.40
N HIS A 20 7.45 -13.06 43.03
CA HIS A 20 8.04 -14.36 42.69
C HIS A 20 7.13 -15.41 42.05
N LEU A 21 5.80 -15.23 41.92
CA LEU A 21 4.95 -16.35 41.46
C LEU A 21 3.78 -15.96 40.55
N VAL A 22 3.93 -14.95 39.69
CA VAL A 22 3.01 -14.77 38.56
C VAL A 22 3.79 -14.89 37.27
N LYS A 23 3.51 -15.96 36.52
CA LYS A 23 4.18 -16.32 35.27
C LYS A 23 4.26 -15.10 34.32
N PRO A 24 5.44 -14.83 33.71
CA PRO A 24 5.71 -13.59 32.96
C PRO A 24 4.93 -13.40 31.66
N TYR A 25 4.08 -14.36 31.25
CA TYR A 25 3.28 -14.25 30.02
C TYR A 25 1.84 -13.77 30.23
N VAL A 26 1.25 -13.90 31.42
CA VAL A 26 -0.18 -13.59 31.64
C VAL A 26 -0.40 -12.12 32.04
N VAL A 27 0.60 -11.49 32.69
CA VAL A 27 0.47 -10.12 33.23
C VAL A 27 0.57 -9.04 32.15
N VAL A 28 1.21 -9.33 31.02
CA VAL A 28 1.37 -8.35 29.92
C VAL A 28 0.03 -8.07 29.23
N GLY A 29 -0.83 -9.08 29.07
CA GLY A 29 -2.15 -8.91 28.45
C GLY A 29 -3.09 -8.03 29.27
N GLN A 30 -3.17 -8.26 30.59
CA GLN A 30 -4.13 -7.56 31.47
C GLN A 30 -3.76 -6.08 31.73
N ASN A 31 -2.48 -5.72 31.64
CA ASN A 31 -2.04 -4.34 31.87
C ASN A 31 -2.12 -3.47 30.60
N CYS A 32 -1.92 -4.04 29.39
CA CYS A 32 -2.13 -3.31 28.15
C CYS A 32 -3.61 -2.91 27.97
N GLU A 33 -4.54 -3.82 28.29
CA GLU A 33 -5.98 -3.55 28.23
C GLU A 33 -6.40 -2.40 29.17
N SER A 34 -5.78 -2.28 30.34
CA SER A 34 -6.09 -1.17 31.27
C SER A 34 -5.44 0.16 30.87
N ILE A 35 -4.27 0.14 30.21
CA ILE A 35 -3.66 1.35 29.61
C ILE A 35 -4.49 1.84 28.42
N ASP A 36 -5.11 0.92 27.67
CA ASP A 36 -5.94 1.28 26.53
C ASP A 36 -7.24 2.01 26.90
N LEU A 37 -7.69 1.86 28.16
CA LEU A 37 -8.91 2.48 28.68
C LEU A 37 -8.66 3.83 29.37
N LEU A 38 -7.41 4.21 29.59
CA LEU A 38 -7.02 5.33 30.45
C LEU A 38 -6.18 6.36 29.67
N ASP A 39 -6.83 7.13 28.80
CA ASP A 39 -6.17 8.15 27.96
C ASP A 39 -5.76 9.42 28.74
N ASN A 40 -6.11 9.55 30.02
CA ASN A 40 -5.98 10.80 30.80
C ASN A 40 -4.74 10.85 31.74
N PHE A 41 -3.70 10.06 31.48
CA PHE A 41 -2.45 10.08 32.24
C PHE A 41 -1.30 10.74 31.50
N ASP A 42 -0.33 11.28 32.24
CA ASP A 42 0.95 11.76 31.69
C ASP A 42 1.81 10.59 31.17
N MET A 43 1.46 10.11 29.97
CA MET A 43 2.09 8.98 29.28
C MET A 43 3.61 9.14 29.16
N ILE A 44 4.08 10.37 28.93
CA ILE A 44 5.50 10.69 28.75
C ILE A 44 6.27 10.56 30.06
N SER A 45 5.76 11.14 31.14
CA SER A 45 6.40 11.14 32.47
C SER A 45 6.44 9.74 33.07
N LEU A 46 5.41 8.93 32.81
CA LEU A 46 5.36 7.53 33.22
C LEU A 46 6.37 6.68 32.45
N SER A 47 6.46 6.85 31.13
CA SER A 47 7.37 6.08 30.29
C SER A 47 8.85 6.28 30.65
N GLN A 48 9.25 7.52 30.97
CA GLN A 48 10.61 7.82 31.43
C GLN A 48 10.97 7.16 32.77
N LYS A 49 9.98 6.89 33.63
CA LYS A 49 10.19 6.16 34.88
C LYS A 49 10.36 4.67 34.61
N PHE A 50 9.59 4.12 33.66
CA PHE A 50 9.68 2.72 33.26
C PHE A 50 10.95 2.40 32.46
N GLU A 51 11.50 3.36 31.71
CA GLU A 51 12.78 3.21 30.99
C GLU A 51 13.94 2.87 31.93
N LYS A 52 13.93 3.42 33.16
CA LYS A 52 14.99 3.22 34.15
C LYS A 52 14.86 1.91 34.95
N GLN A 53 13.77 1.17 34.79
CA GLN A 53 13.53 -0.06 35.54
C GLN A 53 14.27 -1.24 34.89
N GLU A 54 14.84 -2.13 35.72
CA GLU A 54 15.62 -3.28 35.24
C GLU A 54 14.76 -4.38 34.61
N LEU A 55 13.51 -4.49 35.05
CA LEU A 55 12.55 -5.48 34.55
C LEU A 55 12.20 -5.23 33.08
N LEU A 56 12.28 -6.31 32.28
CA LEU A 56 12.05 -6.26 30.84
C LEU A 56 10.57 -6.02 30.50
N GLU A 57 9.66 -6.47 31.36
CA GLU A 57 8.21 -6.27 31.22
C GLU A 57 7.84 -4.78 31.31
N MET A 58 8.50 -4.04 32.20
CA MET A 58 8.24 -2.61 32.39
C MET A 58 8.77 -1.79 31.21
N ARG A 59 9.93 -2.14 30.66
CA ARG A 59 10.46 -1.52 29.44
C ARG A 59 9.60 -1.81 28.22
N ARG A 60 9.06 -3.03 28.08
CA ARG A 60 8.09 -3.35 27.02
C ARG A 60 6.83 -2.49 27.11
N ILE A 61 6.28 -2.31 28.31
CA ILE A 61 5.14 -1.42 28.54
C ILE A 61 5.51 0.04 28.18
N ALA A 62 6.71 0.50 28.55
CA ALA A 62 7.20 1.83 28.17
C ALA A 62 7.29 2.00 26.65
N SER A 63 7.84 1.01 25.94
CA SER A 63 7.88 1.02 24.47
C SER A 63 6.48 1.10 23.87
N TYR A 64 5.51 0.33 24.40
CA TYR A 64 4.11 0.39 23.97
C TYR A 64 3.48 1.78 24.18
N ILE A 65 3.73 2.41 25.33
CA ILE A 65 3.23 3.76 25.60
C ILE A 65 3.87 4.77 24.62
N TYR A 66 5.17 4.66 24.34
CA TYR A 66 5.82 5.52 23.35
C TYR A 66 5.26 5.35 21.94
N LYS A 67 4.87 4.12 21.55
CA LYS A 67 4.18 3.85 20.28
C LYS A 67 2.83 4.55 20.22
N LYS A 68 2.03 4.48 21.30
CA LYS A 68 0.75 5.19 21.38
C LYS A 68 0.87 6.71 21.28
N VAL A 69 1.92 7.28 21.89
CA VAL A 69 2.17 8.73 21.85
C VAL A 69 2.76 9.18 20.50
N GLY A 70 3.25 8.25 19.66
CA GLY A 70 3.90 8.56 18.39
C GLY A 70 5.38 8.95 18.54
N ARG A 71 6.04 8.61 19.66
CA ARG A 71 7.49 8.82 19.86
C ARG A 71 8.29 7.61 19.40
N TRP A 72 8.38 7.44 18.09
CA TRP A 72 8.99 6.27 17.45
C TRP A 72 10.49 6.14 17.72
N LYS A 73 11.24 7.25 17.75
CA LYS A 73 12.69 7.28 18.03
C LYS A 73 13.04 6.68 19.40
N GLN A 74 12.29 7.07 20.43
CA GLN A 74 12.51 6.61 21.81
C GLN A 74 12.09 5.14 21.98
N SER A 75 10.96 4.76 21.38
CA SER A 75 10.51 3.36 21.36
C SER A 75 11.53 2.44 20.68
N ASN A 76 12.05 2.84 19.51
CA ASN A 76 13.05 2.07 18.77
C ASN A 76 14.37 1.95 19.54
N ALA A 77 14.86 3.04 20.15
CA ALA A 77 16.06 3.00 20.98
C ALA A 77 15.91 2.02 22.16
N LEU A 78 14.76 2.03 22.85
CA LEU A 78 14.48 1.12 23.95
C LEU A 78 14.43 -0.35 23.47
N SER A 79 13.75 -0.60 22.34
CA SER A 79 13.65 -1.94 21.77
C SER A 79 14.98 -2.48 21.23
N LYS A 80 15.90 -1.60 20.78
CA LYS A 80 17.29 -1.96 20.45
C LYS A 80 18.06 -2.42 21.68
N ILE A 81 17.93 -1.73 22.82
CA ILE A 81 18.56 -2.11 24.10
C ILE A 81 18.06 -3.49 24.56
N ASP A 82 16.76 -3.75 24.40
CA ASP A 82 16.13 -5.00 24.81
C ASP A 82 16.35 -6.16 23.81
N ASN A 83 16.99 -5.89 22.66
CA ASN A 83 17.12 -6.82 21.53
C ASN A 83 15.77 -7.42 21.07
N SER A 84 14.67 -6.68 21.23
CA SER A 84 13.34 -7.10 20.80
C SER A 84 13.10 -6.72 19.34
N TYR A 85 13.57 -7.56 18.41
CA TYR A 85 13.53 -7.26 16.98
C TYR A 85 12.12 -7.29 16.38
N LYS A 86 11.21 -8.09 16.95
CA LYS A 86 9.78 -8.12 16.53
C LYS A 86 9.14 -6.77 16.75
N ASP A 87 9.18 -6.31 18.00
CA ASP A 87 8.58 -5.03 18.40
C ASP A 87 9.23 -3.87 17.65
N THR A 88 10.54 -3.94 17.41
CA THR A 88 11.29 -2.93 16.66
C THR A 88 10.79 -2.79 15.22
N ARG A 89 10.68 -3.90 14.48
CA ARG A 89 10.17 -3.92 13.11
C ARG A 89 8.73 -3.41 13.05
N ASP A 90 7.88 -3.85 13.97
CA ASP A 90 6.47 -3.42 14.02
C ASP A 90 6.34 -1.92 14.34
N THR A 91 7.25 -1.38 15.15
CA THR A 91 7.34 0.06 15.44
C THR A 91 7.70 0.86 14.20
N CYS A 92 8.71 0.41 13.44
CA CYS A 92 9.09 1.06 12.19
C CYS A 92 7.95 1.00 11.16
N SER A 93 7.26 -0.13 11.04
CA SER A 93 6.10 -0.26 10.16
C SER A 93 4.98 0.73 10.50
N GLN A 94 4.72 0.94 11.79
CA GLN A 94 3.68 1.88 12.24
C GLN A 94 4.11 3.34 12.07
N SER A 95 5.41 3.62 12.16
CA SER A 95 5.93 4.99 12.05
C SER A 95 5.80 5.58 10.65
N GLY A 96 5.98 4.78 9.59
CA GLY A 96 6.01 5.30 8.22
C GLY A 96 7.28 6.07 7.86
N ASP A 97 8.24 6.23 8.79
CA ASP A 97 9.42 7.07 8.62
C ASP A 97 10.57 6.30 7.93
N THR A 98 11.04 6.81 6.78
CA THR A 98 12.14 6.21 6.01
C THR A 98 13.49 6.29 6.73
N GLU A 99 13.78 7.40 7.40
CA GLU A 99 15.05 7.60 8.13
C GLU A 99 15.24 6.57 9.27
N LEU A 100 14.18 6.34 10.06
CA LEU A 100 14.21 5.36 11.17
C LEU A 100 14.44 3.93 10.65
N TYR A 101 13.96 3.68 9.45
CA TYR A 101 14.04 2.40 8.80
C TYR A 101 15.47 2.11 8.31
N GLU A 102 16.13 3.08 7.66
CA GLU A 102 17.52 2.95 7.23
C GLU A 102 18.47 2.72 8.41
N GLU A 103 18.31 3.50 9.50
CA GLU A 103 19.06 3.28 10.74
C GLU A 103 18.87 1.87 11.32
N LEU A 104 17.66 1.33 11.19
CA LEU A 104 17.34 -0.01 11.66
C LEU A 104 17.97 -1.10 10.78
N LEU A 105 17.97 -0.92 9.45
CA LEU A 105 18.63 -1.84 8.53
C LEU A 105 20.14 -1.92 8.79
N VAL A 106 20.79 -0.77 8.97
CA VAL A 106 22.23 -0.72 9.31
C VAL A 106 22.49 -1.45 10.62
N TYR A 107 21.61 -1.28 11.62
CA TYR A 107 21.71 -2.01 12.88
C TYR A 107 21.59 -3.54 12.70
N PHE A 108 20.66 -4.03 11.89
CA PHE A 108 20.52 -5.47 11.65
C PHE A 108 21.71 -6.09 10.91
N ILE A 109 22.33 -5.32 10.03
CA ILE A 109 23.53 -5.71 9.30
C ILE A 109 24.71 -5.89 10.25
N ASP A 110 24.91 -4.94 11.19
CA ASP A 110 25.96 -5.02 12.20
C ASP A 110 25.77 -6.23 13.11
N GLN A 111 24.52 -6.50 13.51
CA GLN A 111 24.17 -7.69 14.30
C GLN A 111 24.29 -9.02 13.53
N ARG A 112 24.55 -9.00 12.21
CA ARG A 112 24.68 -10.17 11.31
C ARG A 112 23.47 -11.12 11.31
N LYS A 113 22.30 -10.69 11.78
CA LYS A 113 21.09 -11.52 11.83
C LYS A 113 20.26 -11.38 10.56
N LYS A 114 20.46 -12.32 9.63
CA LYS A 114 19.84 -12.30 8.29
C LYS A 114 18.31 -12.42 8.30
N GLU A 115 17.75 -13.15 9.26
CA GLU A 115 16.30 -13.40 9.38
C GLU A 115 15.50 -12.12 9.63
N TRP A 116 16.03 -11.25 10.49
CA TRP A 116 15.39 -10.01 10.87
C TRP A 116 15.49 -8.95 9.77
N PHE A 117 16.56 -9.00 8.96
CA PHE A 117 16.70 -8.18 7.78
C PHE A 117 15.60 -8.46 6.75
N VAL A 118 15.42 -9.72 6.36
CA VAL A 118 14.36 -10.14 5.41
C VAL A 118 12.98 -9.82 5.94
N SER A 119 12.76 -10.12 7.22
CA SER A 119 11.55 -9.74 7.91
C SER A 119 11.34 -8.24 7.72
N CYS A 120 12.27 -7.39 8.16
CA CYS A 120 12.13 -5.95 8.09
C CYS A 120 11.75 -5.46 6.68
N LEU A 121 12.36 -6.01 5.62
CA LEU A 121 12.04 -5.70 4.22
C LEU A 121 10.59 -6.03 3.86
N PHE A 122 10.08 -7.17 4.33
CA PHE A 122 8.75 -7.66 3.93
C PHE A 122 7.57 -6.93 4.59
N ILE A 123 7.69 -6.51 5.86
CA ILE A 123 6.60 -5.75 6.50
C ILE A 123 6.62 -4.30 6.01
N CYS A 124 7.80 -3.70 5.87
CA CYS A 124 7.94 -2.30 5.48
C CYS A 124 8.09 -2.14 3.95
N TYR A 125 7.31 -2.90 3.18
CA TYR A 125 7.43 -2.92 1.72
C TYR A 125 7.18 -1.54 1.09
N GLU A 126 6.22 -0.77 1.63
CA GLU A 126 5.84 0.55 1.12
C GLU A 126 6.86 1.66 1.41
N LEU A 127 7.66 1.51 2.49
CA LEU A 127 8.59 2.56 2.94
C LEU A 127 9.94 2.47 2.22
N ILE A 128 10.30 1.30 1.70
CA ILE A 128 11.64 1.04 1.18
C ILE A 128 11.77 1.40 -0.29
N TRP A 129 12.88 2.05 -0.60
CA TRP A 129 13.37 2.09 -1.96
C TRP A 129 14.16 0.81 -2.25
N PRO A 130 13.77 0.05 -3.28
CA PRO A 130 14.41 -1.23 -3.61
C PRO A 130 15.91 -1.07 -3.89
N ASP A 131 16.32 0.10 -4.39
CA ASP A 131 17.72 0.43 -4.68
C ASP A 131 18.58 0.39 -3.40
N VAL A 132 18.11 1.03 -2.33
CA VAL A 132 18.82 1.08 -1.03
C VAL A 132 18.86 -0.30 -0.39
N ALA A 133 17.75 -1.04 -0.44
CA ALA A 133 17.70 -2.41 0.08
C ALA A 133 18.69 -3.34 -0.65
N LEU A 134 18.82 -3.17 -1.97
CA LEU A 134 19.72 -3.97 -2.79
C LEU A 134 21.18 -3.62 -2.57
N GLU A 135 21.51 -2.32 -2.42
CA GLU A 135 22.87 -1.88 -2.06
C GLU A 135 23.31 -2.51 -0.72
N LEU A 136 22.46 -2.42 0.30
CA LEU A 136 22.74 -2.98 1.62
C LEU A 136 22.85 -4.51 1.60
N ALA A 137 22.01 -5.19 0.80
CA ALA A 137 22.08 -6.64 0.64
C ALA A 137 23.35 -7.08 -0.11
N TRP A 138 23.77 -6.30 -1.12
CA TRP A 138 24.96 -6.56 -1.92
C TRP A 138 26.25 -6.40 -1.10
N MET A 139 26.39 -5.28 -0.38
CA MET A 139 27.57 -5.01 0.45
C MET A 139 27.82 -6.08 1.53
N ASN A 140 26.76 -6.77 1.95
CA ASN A 140 26.81 -7.75 3.03
C ASN A 140 26.74 -9.21 2.57
N ASN A 141 26.79 -9.49 1.26
CA ASN A 141 26.65 -10.84 0.70
C ASN A 141 25.36 -11.56 1.17
N MET A 142 24.23 -10.84 1.18
CA MET A 142 22.90 -11.37 1.59
C MET A 142 21.85 -11.25 0.48
N ILE A 143 22.29 -11.23 -0.78
CA ILE A 143 21.41 -10.99 -1.95
C ILE A 143 20.31 -12.05 -2.06
N ASP A 144 20.63 -13.33 -1.80
CA ASP A 144 19.68 -14.45 -1.91
C ASP A 144 18.41 -14.24 -1.07
N PHE A 145 18.56 -13.54 0.04
CA PHE A 145 17.49 -13.23 0.99
C PHE A 145 16.66 -12.00 0.59
N ALA A 146 17.28 -11.02 -0.08
CA ALA A 146 16.59 -9.85 -0.63
C ALA A 146 15.89 -10.14 -1.96
N PHE A 147 16.25 -11.24 -2.62
CA PHE A 147 15.71 -11.58 -3.93
C PHE A 147 14.19 -11.82 -3.92
N THR A 148 13.64 -12.40 -2.86
CA THR A 148 12.19 -12.60 -2.71
C THR A 148 11.41 -11.29 -2.67
N TYR A 149 11.97 -10.27 -2.01
CA TYR A 149 11.41 -8.91 -1.99
C TYR A 149 11.46 -8.27 -3.39
N LEU A 150 12.60 -8.37 -4.09
CA LEU A 150 12.76 -7.81 -5.42
C LEU A 150 11.79 -8.44 -6.43
N LEU A 151 11.58 -9.75 -6.34
CA LEU A 151 10.66 -10.48 -7.22
C LEU A 151 9.22 -10.03 -7.03
N GLN A 152 8.79 -9.81 -5.79
CA GLN A 152 7.46 -9.25 -5.49
C GLN A 152 7.31 -7.84 -6.08
N PHE A 153 8.34 -7.01 -5.95
CA PHE A 153 8.37 -5.67 -6.54
C PHE A 153 8.22 -5.73 -8.06
N ILE A 154 9.01 -6.53 -8.76
CA ILE A 154 8.95 -6.62 -10.22
C ILE A 154 7.55 -7.06 -10.68
N GLN A 155 6.94 -8.07 -10.03
CA GLN A 155 5.60 -8.54 -10.42
C GLN A 155 4.52 -7.48 -10.26
N GLU A 156 4.56 -6.71 -9.17
CA GLU A 156 3.59 -5.66 -8.93
C GLU A 156 3.74 -4.50 -9.94
N TYR A 157 4.99 -4.15 -10.27
CA TYR A 157 5.28 -3.15 -11.29
C TYR A 157 4.85 -3.59 -12.68
N THR A 158 5.13 -4.83 -13.09
CA THR A 158 4.67 -5.35 -14.38
C THR A 158 3.15 -5.40 -14.45
N SER A 159 2.48 -5.78 -13.36
CA SER A 159 1.01 -5.85 -13.30
C SER A 159 0.37 -4.46 -13.45
N LYS A 160 0.88 -3.45 -12.72
CA LYS A 160 0.41 -2.06 -12.83
C LYS A 160 0.65 -1.49 -14.23
N VAL A 161 1.80 -1.80 -14.83
CA VAL A 161 2.12 -1.36 -16.19
C VAL A 161 1.19 -2.02 -17.21
N ASP A 162 0.90 -3.31 -17.07
CA ASP A 162 0.00 -4.04 -17.96
C ASP A 162 -1.45 -3.53 -17.88
N GLU A 163 -1.94 -3.19 -16.68
CA GLU A 163 -3.25 -2.56 -16.50
C GLU A 163 -3.34 -1.21 -17.21
N LEU A 164 -2.34 -0.34 -17.02
CA LEU A 164 -2.28 0.96 -17.69
C LEU A 164 -2.21 0.84 -19.22
N ILE A 165 -1.49 -0.16 -19.72
CA ILE A 165 -1.42 -0.44 -21.17
C ILE A 165 -2.79 -0.87 -21.69
N LYS A 166 -3.49 -1.76 -20.99
CA LYS A 166 -4.85 -2.20 -21.37
C LYS A 166 -5.84 -1.03 -21.38
N ASP A 167 -5.85 -0.22 -20.33
CA ASP A 167 -6.72 0.97 -20.24
C ASP A 167 -6.48 1.94 -21.40
N LYS A 168 -5.20 2.15 -21.75
CA LYS A 168 -4.82 3.00 -22.88
C LYS A 168 -5.28 2.40 -24.22
N ILE A 169 -5.16 1.08 -24.40
CA ILE A 169 -5.63 0.38 -25.60
C ILE A 169 -7.16 0.47 -25.72
N GLU A 170 -7.90 0.31 -24.62
CA GLU A 170 -9.37 0.44 -24.60
C GLU A 170 -9.83 1.87 -24.87
N ALA A 171 -9.14 2.87 -24.32
CA ALA A 171 -9.43 4.27 -24.63
C ALA A 171 -9.23 4.54 -26.13
N LEU A 172 -8.13 4.06 -26.71
CA LEU A 172 -7.86 4.18 -28.15
C LEU A 172 -8.87 3.41 -29.01
N SER A 173 -9.32 2.23 -28.59
CA SER A 173 -10.30 1.44 -29.34
C SER A 173 -11.69 2.09 -29.32
N LYS A 174 -12.10 2.69 -28.19
CA LYS A 174 -13.36 3.47 -28.09
C LYS A 174 -13.32 4.71 -28.98
N VAL A 175 -12.20 5.43 -29.03
CA VAL A 175 -12.03 6.58 -29.94
C VAL A 175 -12.10 6.13 -31.40
N LYS A 176 -11.39 5.06 -31.77
CA LYS A 176 -11.45 4.49 -33.13
C LYS A 176 -12.83 3.93 -33.48
N GLY A 177 -13.56 3.38 -32.51
CA GLY A 177 -14.94 2.91 -32.69
C GLY A 177 -15.88 4.05 -33.04
N LYS A 178 -15.85 5.14 -32.24
CA LYS A 178 -16.63 6.35 -32.52
C LYS A 178 -16.29 6.97 -33.88
N GLU A 179 -15.01 6.99 -34.28
CA GLU A 179 -14.63 7.45 -35.62
C GLU A 179 -15.18 6.57 -36.75
N LYS A 180 -15.27 5.25 -36.54
CA LYS A 180 -15.85 4.32 -37.53
C LYS A 180 -17.36 4.49 -37.62
N ASP A 181 -18.06 4.59 -36.49
CA ASP A 181 -19.52 4.80 -36.46
C ASP A 181 -19.92 6.11 -37.15
N VAL A 182 -19.12 7.18 -36.93
CA VAL A 182 -19.32 8.47 -37.61
C VAL A 182 -19.07 8.34 -39.12
N LYS A 183 -18.03 7.61 -39.54
CA LYS A 183 -17.76 7.36 -40.96
C LYS A 183 -18.88 6.56 -41.61
N ASP A 184 -19.39 5.53 -40.95
CA ASP A 184 -20.47 4.68 -41.45
C ASP A 184 -21.80 5.44 -41.55
N MET A 185 -22.13 6.31 -40.58
CA MET A 185 -23.28 7.22 -40.67
C MET A 185 -23.16 8.20 -41.85
N VAL A 186 -21.97 8.76 -42.08
CA VAL A 186 -21.74 9.65 -43.22
C VAL A 186 -21.88 8.90 -44.55
N VAL A 187 -21.37 7.67 -44.65
CA VAL A 187 -21.52 6.82 -45.85
C VAL A 187 -23.00 6.49 -46.10
N GLN A 188 -23.77 6.13 -45.07
CA GLN A 188 -25.20 5.88 -45.21
C GLN A 188 -25.98 7.14 -45.63
N GLN A 189 -25.64 8.30 -45.07
CA GLN A 189 -26.25 9.57 -45.46
C GLN A 189 -25.97 9.91 -46.93
N ILE A 190 -24.73 9.70 -47.40
CA ILE A 190 -24.35 9.90 -48.80
C ILE A 190 -25.11 8.93 -49.71
N MET A 191 -25.21 7.66 -49.34
CA MET A 191 -25.95 6.64 -50.11
C MET A 191 -27.45 6.96 -50.19
N PHE A 192 -28.06 7.41 -49.09
CA PHE A 192 -29.45 7.84 -49.05
C PHE A 192 -29.71 9.06 -49.94
N LEU A 193 -28.83 10.08 -49.88
CA LEU A 193 -28.89 11.25 -50.76
C LEU A 193 -28.77 10.85 -52.23
N HIS A 194 -27.87 9.92 -52.55
CA HIS A 194 -27.70 9.39 -53.91
C HIS A 194 -28.97 8.66 -54.39
N LEU A 195 -29.55 7.78 -53.56
CA LEU A 195 -30.77 7.05 -53.90
C LEU A 195 -31.96 7.98 -54.11
N LYS A 196 -32.09 9.02 -53.28
CA LYS A 196 -33.11 10.07 -53.41
C LYS A 196 -32.91 10.93 -54.66
N SER A 197 -31.66 11.15 -55.08
CA SER A 197 -31.35 11.83 -56.33
C SER A 197 -31.77 11.00 -57.55
N ILE A 198 -31.55 9.68 -57.50
CA ILE A 198 -31.98 8.73 -58.53
C ILE A 198 -33.51 8.63 -58.60
N SER A 199 -34.19 8.58 -57.46
CA SER A 199 -35.66 8.51 -57.43
C SER A 199 -36.34 9.81 -57.89
N ARG A 200 -35.67 10.96 -57.74
CA ARG A 200 -36.14 12.25 -58.27
C ARG A 200 -35.97 12.37 -59.79
N GLN A 201 -35.03 11.64 -60.39
CA GLN A 201 -34.94 11.48 -61.84
C GLN A 201 -36.08 10.58 -62.32
N GLY A 202 -37.28 11.14 -62.37
CA GLY A 202 -38.44 10.48 -62.95
C GLY A 202 -38.21 10.10 -64.43
N PRO A 203 -39.01 9.18 -64.98
CA PRO A 203 -38.85 8.70 -66.35
C PRO A 203 -38.84 9.83 -67.39
N LEU A 204 -39.54 10.94 -67.11
CA LEU A 204 -39.57 12.13 -67.97
C LEU A 204 -38.22 12.86 -68.07
N GLN A 205 -37.42 12.92 -67.00
CA GLN A 205 -36.07 13.52 -67.08
C GLN A 205 -35.08 12.62 -67.83
N LYS A 206 -35.17 11.30 -67.63
CA LYS A 206 -34.40 10.32 -68.42
C LYS A 206 -34.76 10.36 -69.90
N LEU A 207 -36.04 10.48 -70.21
CA LEU A 207 -36.52 10.66 -71.58
C LEU A 207 -36.05 11.99 -72.16
N LEU A 208 -36.08 13.10 -71.40
CA LEU A 208 -35.57 14.40 -71.86
C LEU A 208 -34.05 14.36 -72.11
N GLN A 209 -33.28 13.65 -71.28
CA GLN A 209 -31.84 13.45 -71.47
C GLN A 209 -31.52 12.53 -72.67
N LEU A 210 -32.29 11.47 -72.87
CA LEU A 210 -32.18 10.62 -74.07
C LEU A 210 -32.60 11.39 -75.32
N TRP A 211 -33.64 12.22 -75.26
CA TRP A 211 -34.12 13.04 -76.37
C TRP A 211 -33.10 14.12 -76.74
N LEU A 212 -32.53 14.83 -75.75
CA LEU A 212 -31.40 15.76 -75.95
C LEU A 212 -30.15 15.07 -76.52
N ASN A 213 -29.80 13.88 -76.04
CA ASN A 213 -28.66 13.12 -76.57
C ASN A 213 -28.89 12.64 -78.01
N VAL A 214 -30.13 12.24 -78.36
CA VAL A 214 -30.52 11.86 -79.72
C VAL A 214 -30.55 13.08 -80.65
N GLU A 215 -31.05 14.24 -80.19
CA GLU A 215 -30.99 15.50 -80.95
C GLU A 215 -29.56 16.02 -81.19
N TYR A 216 -28.66 15.82 -80.23
CA TYR A 216 -27.24 16.15 -80.41
C TYR A 216 -26.54 15.23 -81.41
N LEU A 217 -26.98 13.96 -81.53
CA LEU A 217 -26.44 12.98 -82.47
C LEU A 217 -27.03 13.12 -83.89
N THR A 218 -28.20 13.75 -84.06
CA THR A 218 -28.80 14.04 -85.37
C THR A 218 -28.44 15.42 -85.93
N LYS A 219 -27.77 16.27 -85.14
CA LYS A 219 -27.22 17.58 -85.55
C LYS A 219 -25.77 17.54 -86.05
N TRP A 220 -25.24 16.35 -86.31
CA TRP A 220 -24.01 16.11 -87.07
C TRP A 220 -24.32 15.15 -88.22
#